data_AF-A0A953WCY9-F1
#
_entry.id   AF-A0A953WCY9-F1
#
_cell.length_a   1.000
_cell.length_b   1.000
_cell.length_c   1.000
_cell.angle_alpha   90.00
_cell.angle_beta   90.00
_cell.angle_gamma   90.00
#
_symmetry.space_group_name_H-M   'P 1'
#
loop_
_entity.id
_entity.type
_entity.pdbx_description
1 polymer ?
#
loop_
_entity_poly.entity_id
_entity_poly.type
_entity_poly.pdbx_seq_one_letter_code
_entity_poly.pdbx_strand_id
1 'polypeptide(L)'
;MRKLLRLFGFIAAISTAATFAAAQETPDPAPDTAGNVLVIYDSSNSMWGELADSSRKYEAARSALTSFMTDGVADRAVGLRAYGHRRKDDCRDSELVRSFRPTGADDTSISALVESIRPTGMTPITYSLTEGLKDLGGESGDILLISDGIETCDADPCELMEQWKATGVNVRVHVVGVGLKDMERTAMACIAETSGGQYFDADSEIAFNDALDSARDAIGTPGPAPEGTSYAIILDTVDSAGNSLRGEGQILTGEDVLKPAVSKGYGRNTVPGEGDYTIEAGALLQDGTIYNPVRAPVLVEAAGETLLTLEVPRPASVSASFTEDGADHSGALIRAYQGEEEVFRLRPGDTAFAREGIYEFRTAPNADNAIAVTETLSAGNHTDIVFDLTQTIEAYVNFQLPNGEIINRQAELWRGGELAYKLHSANGGTIRPGTYELRSPDQDLPLTPVDITLTEDGETRTVPLAAGFLTLTYGGDPANYVGNADRAFLESVDRGGSSYTRPDTAIPVAPGTYRINPYDRAGHFDPIDVTIADGEALTVTIEPKPVGELVINYAPSDAYPVTPDRASVTALEGQRIIGGISTPGEPRKLLPGRYRVTGWRTAGDFPPQDVTITAGERQTVTLQLSSEQ
;
A
#
# COMPACT_ATOMS: atom_id res chain seq x y z
N MET A 1 -50.61 -19.05 47.66
CA MET A 1 -50.98 -17.69 48.10
C MET A 1 -51.44 -16.93 46.86
N ARG A 2 -52.75 -16.69 46.70
CA ARG A 2 -53.42 -15.37 46.67
C ARG A 2 -52.85 -14.40 45.61
N LYS A 3 -53.61 -13.75 44.71
CA LYS A 3 -55.05 -13.71 44.37
C LYS A 3 -55.20 -12.71 43.17
N LEU A 4 -56.09 -13.04 42.21
CA LEU A 4 -57.08 -12.16 41.52
C LEU A 4 -56.56 -11.05 40.56
N LEU A 5 -57.21 -10.66 39.45
CA LEU A 5 -58.63 -10.72 39.03
C LEU A 5 -58.80 -10.40 37.50
N ARG A 6 -59.62 -11.21 36.79
CA ARG A 6 -60.75 -10.96 35.84
C ARG A 6 -60.74 -9.75 34.86
N LEU A 7 -61.47 -9.69 33.74
CA LEU A 7 -62.64 -10.41 33.19
C LEU A 7 -62.85 -10.02 31.70
N PHE A 8 -63.22 -11.00 30.86
CA PHE A 8 -64.21 -11.02 29.75
C PHE A 8 -64.29 -9.92 28.66
N GLY A 9 -64.56 -10.40 27.44
CA GLY A 9 -65.58 -9.80 26.57
C GLY A 9 -65.41 -10.09 25.09
N PHE A 10 -65.89 -11.24 24.61
CA PHE A 10 -66.11 -11.50 23.18
C PHE A 10 -67.53 -11.02 22.81
N ILE A 11 -67.66 -10.01 21.94
CA ILE A 11 -68.92 -9.62 21.30
C ILE A 11 -68.67 -9.40 19.80
N ALA A 12 -69.45 -10.10 18.99
CA ALA A 12 -69.53 -9.99 17.54
C ALA A 12 -70.29 -8.72 17.11
N ALA A 13 -69.86 -8.09 16.01
CA ALA A 13 -70.60 -7.02 15.34
C ALA A 13 -70.51 -7.12 13.80
N ILE A 14 -71.63 -7.53 13.22
CA ILE A 14 -72.37 -6.96 12.06
C ILE A 14 -71.52 -6.25 10.98
N SER A 15 -71.62 -6.81 9.77
CA SER A 15 -71.00 -6.34 8.53
C SER A 15 -71.87 -5.31 7.79
N THR A 16 -71.33 -4.12 7.56
CA THR A 16 -71.88 -3.08 6.68
C THR A 16 -70.95 -2.97 5.47
N ALA A 17 -71.46 -3.22 4.27
CA ALA A 17 -70.69 -3.06 3.03
C ALA A 17 -70.54 -1.58 2.68
N ALA A 18 -69.32 -1.06 2.77
CA ALA A 18 -68.92 0.23 2.23
C ALA A 18 -68.11 0.00 0.95
N THR A 19 -68.61 0.55 -0.15
CA THR A 19 -67.94 0.60 -1.45
C THR A 19 -66.73 1.52 -1.34
N PHE A 20 -65.52 0.97 -1.32
CA PHE A 20 -64.30 1.76 -1.46
C PHE A 20 -64.06 2.05 -2.95
N ALA A 21 -64.26 3.30 -3.34
CA ALA A 21 -63.64 3.83 -4.54
C ALA A 21 -62.14 3.98 -4.25
N ALA A 22 -61.32 3.10 -4.83
CA ALA A 22 -59.88 3.25 -4.80
C ALA A 22 -59.52 4.46 -5.67
N ALA A 23 -59.16 5.58 -5.02
CA ALA A 23 -58.44 6.65 -5.70
C ALA A 23 -57.09 6.07 -6.12
N GLN A 24 -56.86 5.93 -7.43
CA GLN A 24 -55.52 5.74 -7.97
C GLN A 24 -54.76 7.04 -7.70
N GLU A 25 -53.91 7.04 -6.68
CA GLU A 25 -52.81 7.99 -6.58
C GLU A 25 -51.94 7.80 -7.82
N THR A 26 -51.99 8.77 -8.73
CA THR A 26 -50.97 8.93 -9.76
C THR A 26 -49.63 9.08 -9.03
N PRO A 27 -48.58 8.33 -9.40
CA PRO A 27 -47.27 8.58 -8.84
C PRO A 27 -46.90 10.03 -9.12
N ASP A 28 -46.45 10.75 -8.09
CA ASP A 28 -45.80 12.04 -8.27
C ASP A 28 -44.67 11.86 -9.32
N PRO A 29 -44.49 12.80 -10.26
CA PRO A 29 -43.31 12.78 -11.10
C PRO A 29 -42.09 12.82 -10.20
N ALA A 30 -41.20 11.83 -10.35
CA ALA A 30 -39.91 11.83 -9.68
C ALA A 30 -39.21 13.18 -9.93
N PRO A 31 -38.58 13.79 -8.91
CA PRO A 31 -37.84 15.03 -9.12
C PRO A 31 -36.76 14.79 -10.17
N ASP A 32 -36.74 15.72 -11.12
CA ASP A 32 -35.77 15.86 -12.20
C ASP A 32 -34.34 15.57 -11.69
N THR A 33 -33.68 14.56 -12.23
CA THR A 33 -32.35 14.11 -11.78
C THR A 33 -31.29 15.16 -12.08
N ALA A 34 -31.06 16.07 -11.14
CA ALA A 34 -29.85 16.88 -11.07
C ALA A 34 -28.63 15.94 -11.03
N GLY A 35 -27.68 16.12 -11.96
CA GLY A 35 -26.66 15.14 -12.38
C GLY A 35 -25.71 14.55 -11.32
N ASN A 36 -24.68 13.82 -11.73
CA ASN A 36 -23.70 13.24 -10.81
C ASN A 36 -22.87 14.31 -10.07
N VAL A 37 -22.36 13.99 -8.87
CA VAL A 37 -21.45 14.84 -8.09
C VAL A 37 -20.07 14.19 -8.04
N LEU A 38 -19.03 14.89 -8.48
CA LEU A 38 -17.66 14.42 -8.38
C LEU A 38 -16.89 15.23 -7.33
N VAL A 39 -16.34 14.55 -6.33
CA VAL A 39 -15.38 15.17 -5.42
C VAL A 39 -13.98 14.99 -5.99
N ILE A 40 -13.23 16.09 -6.12
CA ILE A 40 -11.81 16.09 -6.47
C ILE A 40 -11.03 16.52 -5.23
N TYR A 41 -10.23 15.61 -4.70
CA TYR A 41 -9.47 15.78 -3.47
C TYR A 41 -7.97 15.97 -3.73
N ASP A 42 -7.42 17.07 -3.22
CA ASP A 42 -5.99 17.34 -3.17
C ASP A 42 -5.26 16.46 -2.16
N SER A 43 -4.31 15.67 -2.65
CA SER A 43 -3.34 14.94 -1.84
C SER A 43 -1.91 15.25 -2.28
N SER A 44 -1.65 16.50 -2.67
CA SER A 44 -0.30 16.99 -2.95
C SER A 44 0.54 17.11 -1.67
N ASN A 45 1.86 17.23 -1.82
CA ASN A 45 2.77 17.27 -0.66
C ASN A 45 2.50 18.41 0.33
N SER A 46 1.87 19.52 -0.07
CA SER A 46 1.50 20.63 0.82
C SER A 46 0.47 20.24 1.88
N MET A 47 -0.34 19.21 1.63
CA MET A 47 -1.35 18.70 2.56
C MET A 47 -0.75 18.11 3.85
N TRP A 48 0.57 17.84 3.89
CA TRP A 48 1.27 17.52 5.14
C TRP A 48 1.38 18.69 6.13
N GLY A 49 1.03 19.91 5.70
CA GLY A 49 1.06 21.11 6.52
C GLY A 49 -0.03 21.18 7.59
N GLU A 50 0.03 22.26 8.38
CA GLU A 50 -0.93 22.57 9.44
C GLU A 50 -1.88 23.70 9.03
N LEU A 51 -3.09 23.67 9.58
CA LEU A 51 -4.07 24.76 9.56
C LEU A 51 -3.75 25.79 10.67
N ALA A 52 -4.50 26.90 10.70
CA ALA A 52 -4.24 27.99 11.64
C ALA A 52 -4.42 27.60 13.12
N ASP A 53 -5.21 26.56 13.38
CA ASP A 53 -5.48 25.96 14.69
C ASP A 53 -4.50 24.83 15.06
N SER A 54 -3.42 24.65 14.29
CA SER A 54 -2.43 23.58 14.42
C SER A 54 -2.95 22.15 14.15
N SER A 55 -4.18 22.01 13.62
CA SER A 55 -4.63 20.72 13.08
C SER A 55 -3.90 20.40 11.77
N ARG A 56 -3.69 19.13 11.47
CA ARG A 56 -3.05 18.71 10.21
C ARG A 56 -4.07 18.78 9.08
N LYS A 57 -3.77 19.54 8.02
CA LYS A 57 -4.66 19.76 6.86
C LYS A 57 -5.23 18.45 6.32
N TYR A 58 -4.34 17.48 6.14
CA TYR A 58 -4.69 16.16 5.66
C TYR A 58 -5.62 15.35 6.58
N GLU A 59 -5.42 15.40 7.90
CA GLU A 59 -6.27 14.64 8.84
C GLU A 59 -7.67 15.26 8.90
N ALA A 60 -7.74 16.60 8.97
CA ALA A 60 -8.99 17.35 8.93
C ALA A 60 -9.77 17.06 7.63
N ALA A 61 -9.09 17.15 6.48
CA ALA A 61 -9.73 16.93 5.18
C ALA A 61 -10.24 15.50 5.01
N ARG A 62 -9.57 14.49 5.56
CA ARG A 62 -10.02 13.08 5.49
C ARG A 62 -11.25 12.79 6.34
N SER A 63 -11.25 13.28 7.57
CA SER A 63 -12.38 13.10 8.49
C SER A 63 -13.66 13.64 7.85
N ALA A 64 -13.56 14.87 7.35
CA ALA A 64 -14.68 15.59 6.79
C ALA A 64 -15.05 15.10 5.38
N LEU A 65 -14.09 14.66 4.55
CA LEU A 65 -14.38 13.96 3.29
C LEU A 65 -15.12 12.63 3.54
N THR A 66 -14.73 11.88 4.58
CA THR A 66 -15.42 10.64 4.95
C THR A 66 -16.87 10.92 5.33
N SER A 67 -17.12 11.97 6.12
CA SER A 67 -18.50 12.42 6.43
C SER A 67 -19.25 12.80 5.16
N PHE A 68 -18.67 13.65 4.31
CA PHE A 68 -19.30 14.10 3.07
C PHE A 68 -19.74 12.94 2.18
N MET A 69 -18.85 11.97 1.98
CA MET A 69 -19.10 10.79 1.16
C MET A 69 -20.12 9.82 1.77
N THR A 70 -20.22 9.79 3.10
CA THR A 70 -21.17 8.92 3.84
C THR A 70 -22.56 9.52 3.88
N ASP A 71 -22.68 10.82 4.20
CA ASP A 71 -23.97 11.50 4.30
C ASP A 71 -24.62 11.76 2.93
N GLY A 72 -23.81 11.77 1.86
CA GLY A 72 -24.24 11.98 0.49
C GLY A 72 -24.71 13.40 0.19
N VAL A 73 -25.28 13.58 -1.02
CA VAL A 73 -25.79 14.87 -1.50
C VAL A 73 -27.11 14.68 -2.25
N ALA A 74 -28.24 14.98 -1.61
CA ALA A 74 -29.58 15.03 -2.24
C ALA A 74 -29.92 13.83 -3.14
N ASP A 75 -29.62 12.60 -2.69
CA ASP A 75 -29.82 11.33 -3.43
C ASP A 75 -29.06 11.19 -4.75
N ARG A 76 -28.07 12.06 -5.01
CA ARG A 76 -27.24 12.04 -6.22
C ARG A 76 -26.10 11.03 -6.09
N ALA A 77 -25.68 10.46 -7.22
CA ALA A 77 -24.52 9.56 -7.23
C ALA A 77 -23.22 10.36 -7.04
N VAL A 78 -22.40 9.95 -6.08
CA VAL A 78 -21.15 10.64 -5.72
C VAL A 78 -19.93 9.80 -6.10
N GLY A 79 -19.01 10.40 -6.86
CA GLY A 79 -17.69 9.87 -7.20
C GLY A 79 -16.58 10.56 -6.41
N LEU A 80 -15.42 9.90 -6.27
CA LEU A 80 -14.23 10.47 -5.65
C LEU A 80 -13.02 10.30 -6.56
N ARG A 81 -12.42 11.42 -6.94
CA ARG A 81 -11.13 11.51 -7.61
C ARG A 81 -10.11 12.14 -6.68
N ALA A 82 -8.90 11.62 -6.66
CA ALA A 82 -7.79 12.19 -5.89
C ALA A 82 -6.60 12.46 -6.81
N TYR A 83 -5.86 13.52 -6.53
CA TYR A 83 -4.61 13.82 -7.23
C TYR A 83 -3.44 13.94 -6.26
N GLY A 84 -2.23 13.70 -6.79
CA GLY A 84 -0.99 13.78 -6.03
C GLY A 84 -0.80 12.67 -4.99
N HIS A 85 -1.62 11.61 -4.96
CA HIS A 85 -1.56 10.57 -3.91
C HIS A 85 -0.72 9.33 -4.24
N ARG A 86 -0.21 9.17 -5.47
CA ARG A 86 0.50 7.94 -5.89
C ARG A 86 1.92 8.17 -6.35
N ARG A 87 2.19 9.29 -7.04
CA ARG A 87 3.46 9.51 -7.75
C ARG A 87 4.02 10.90 -7.42
N LYS A 88 5.30 10.91 -7.07
CA LYS A 88 6.06 12.13 -6.87
C LYS A 88 6.39 12.76 -8.24
N ASP A 89 6.30 14.08 -8.33
CA ASP A 89 6.71 14.88 -9.49
C ASP A 89 5.99 14.51 -10.83
N ASP A 90 4.70 14.11 -10.77
CA ASP A 90 3.91 13.73 -11.95
C ASP A 90 2.62 14.56 -12.09
N CYS A 91 2.58 15.42 -13.12
CA CYS A 91 1.43 16.25 -13.47
C CYS A 91 0.25 15.50 -14.10
N ARG A 92 0.35 14.18 -14.25
CA ARG A 92 -0.75 13.29 -14.64
C ARG A 92 -1.22 12.40 -13.49
N ASP A 93 -0.79 12.67 -12.26
CA ASP A 93 -1.22 11.91 -11.10
C ASP A 93 -2.60 12.33 -10.61
N SER A 94 -3.63 11.81 -11.29
CA SER A 94 -5.04 11.93 -10.92
C SER A 94 -5.73 10.59 -11.14
N GLU A 95 -6.52 10.13 -10.16
CA GLU A 95 -7.21 8.83 -10.20
C GLU A 95 -8.65 8.97 -9.72
N LEU A 96 -9.59 8.36 -10.46
CA LEU A 96 -10.93 8.10 -9.94
C LEU A 96 -10.85 6.94 -8.93
N VAL A 97 -10.69 7.29 -7.66
CA VAL A 97 -10.53 6.34 -6.55
C VAL A 97 -11.84 5.59 -6.28
N ARG A 98 -12.99 6.24 -6.50
CA ARG A 98 -14.32 5.65 -6.39
C ARG A 98 -15.22 6.12 -7.52
N SER A 99 -15.78 5.19 -8.29
CA SER A 99 -16.82 5.47 -9.28
C SER A 99 -18.11 5.96 -8.63
N PHE A 100 -18.95 6.65 -9.41
CA PHE A 100 -20.24 7.19 -8.93
C PHE A 100 -21.14 6.08 -8.38
N ARG A 101 -21.61 6.28 -7.15
CA ARG A 101 -22.62 5.41 -6.53
C ARG A 101 -23.65 6.26 -5.78
N PRO A 102 -24.94 5.88 -5.77
CA PRO A 102 -25.93 6.48 -4.89
C PRO A 102 -25.52 6.37 -3.42
N THR A 103 -25.97 7.33 -2.61
CA THR A 103 -25.81 7.30 -1.15
C THR A 103 -26.48 6.05 -0.56
N GLY A 104 -25.82 5.39 0.41
CA GLY A 104 -26.38 4.22 1.13
C GLY A 104 -26.15 2.85 0.49
N ALA A 105 -25.44 2.75 -0.65
CA ALA A 105 -25.01 1.48 -1.22
C ALA A 105 -23.66 1.01 -0.62
N ASP A 106 -23.71 0.07 0.34
CA ASP A 106 -22.57 -0.57 1.04
C ASP A 106 -21.41 0.37 1.44
N ASP A 107 -21.65 1.10 2.54
CA ASP A 107 -20.75 2.13 3.11
C ASP A 107 -19.51 1.60 3.85
N THR A 108 -19.39 0.28 4.06
CA THR A 108 -18.29 -0.31 4.84
C THR A 108 -16.89 -0.18 4.22
N SER A 109 -16.75 0.55 3.10
CA SER A 109 -15.50 0.73 2.36
C SER A 109 -15.01 2.18 2.21
N ILE A 110 -15.82 3.21 2.53
CA ILE A 110 -15.47 4.60 2.24
C ILE A 110 -14.33 5.11 3.14
N SER A 111 -14.40 4.83 4.45
CA SER A 111 -13.35 5.23 5.39
C SER A 111 -12.01 4.61 5.02
N ALA A 112 -11.95 3.30 4.76
CA ALA A 112 -10.74 2.59 4.36
C ALA A 112 -10.17 3.14 3.04
N LEU A 113 -11.03 3.51 2.10
CA LEU A 113 -10.64 4.11 0.82
C LEU A 113 -10.00 5.49 1.03
N VAL A 114 -10.66 6.38 1.76
CA VAL A 114 -10.12 7.72 2.10
C VAL A 114 -8.83 7.59 2.93
N GLU A 115 -8.76 6.60 3.82
CA GLU A 115 -7.58 6.24 4.62
C GLU A 115 -6.38 5.70 3.82
N SER A 116 -6.60 5.26 2.58
CA SER A 116 -5.53 4.83 1.68
C SER A 116 -4.84 5.99 0.94
N ILE A 117 -5.53 7.13 0.77
CA ILE A 117 -5.04 8.29 -0.01
C ILE A 117 -4.02 9.07 0.80
N ARG A 118 -2.73 9.05 0.43
CA ARG A 118 -1.62 9.67 1.20
C ARG A 118 -0.95 10.79 0.42
N PRO A 119 -0.60 11.94 1.04
CA PRO A 119 -0.06 13.03 0.28
C PRO A 119 1.35 12.73 -0.24
N THR A 120 1.56 12.86 -1.55
CA THR A 120 2.78 12.33 -2.20
C THR A 120 3.38 13.25 -3.28
N GLY A 121 2.55 13.97 -4.03
CA GLY A 121 2.88 14.47 -5.36
C GLY A 121 2.63 15.97 -5.57
N MET A 122 2.49 16.33 -6.85
CA MET A 122 2.20 17.68 -7.33
C MET A 122 0.70 17.97 -7.29
N THR A 123 0.30 19.19 -7.66
CA THR A 123 -1.09 19.68 -7.63
C THR A 123 -1.65 19.87 -9.06
N PRO A 124 -1.95 18.79 -9.83
CA PRO A 124 -2.42 18.87 -11.23
C PRO A 124 -3.93 19.16 -11.33
N ILE A 125 -4.35 20.39 -11.00
CA ILE A 125 -5.77 20.79 -10.90
C ILE A 125 -6.47 20.72 -12.25
N THR A 126 -5.91 21.36 -13.28
CA THR A 126 -6.45 21.44 -14.65
C THR A 126 -6.62 20.05 -15.26
N TYR A 127 -5.62 19.19 -15.08
CA TYR A 127 -5.70 17.79 -15.53
C TYR A 127 -6.80 17.03 -14.79
N SER A 128 -6.90 17.21 -13.48
CA SER A 128 -7.91 16.55 -12.66
C SER A 128 -9.33 17.01 -12.98
N LEU A 129 -9.53 18.31 -13.25
CA LEU A 129 -10.81 18.86 -13.72
C LEU A 129 -11.16 18.29 -15.10
N THR A 130 -10.20 18.21 -16.01
CA THR A 130 -10.41 17.64 -17.35
C THR A 130 -10.80 16.16 -17.30
N GLU A 131 -10.09 15.35 -16.51
CA GLU A 131 -10.45 13.95 -16.30
C GLU A 131 -11.78 13.81 -15.54
N GLY A 132 -12.05 14.70 -14.59
CA GLY A 132 -13.31 14.74 -13.86
C GLY A 132 -14.52 15.07 -14.73
N LEU A 133 -14.37 15.95 -15.71
CA LEU A 133 -15.41 16.20 -16.71
C LEU A 133 -15.73 14.94 -17.52
N LYS A 134 -14.70 14.16 -17.90
CA LYS A 134 -14.90 12.87 -18.58
C LYS A 134 -15.62 11.87 -17.68
N ASP A 135 -15.26 11.81 -16.40
CA ASP A 135 -15.92 10.95 -15.42
C ASP A 135 -17.42 11.32 -15.30
N LEU A 136 -17.75 12.62 -15.37
CA LEU A 136 -19.13 13.12 -15.36
C LEU A 136 -19.91 12.92 -16.67
N GLY A 137 -19.31 12.34 -17.71
CA GLY A 137 -19.97 12.14 -19.00
C GLY A 137 -19.87 13.32 -19.96
N GLY A 138 -19.01 14.31 -19.67
CA GLY A 138 -18.51 15.28 -20.64
C GLY A 138 -19.28 16.60 -20.77
N GLU A 139 -20.49 16.74 -20.21
CA GLU A 139 -21.34 17.91 -20.54
C GLU A 139 -22.00 18.62 -19.36
N SER A 140 -22.31 17.95 -18.25
CA SER A 140 -22.91 18.62 -17.08
C SER A 140 -22.68 17.88 -15.77
N GLY A 141 -22.71 18.62 -14.65
CA GLY A 141 -22.56 18.06 -13.32
C GLY A 141 -22.05 19.07 -12.30
N ASP A 142 -21.88 18.62 -11.06
CA ASP A 142 -21.22 19.39 -10.01
C ASP A 142 -19.88 18.74 -9.66
N ILE A 143 -18.83 19.56 -9.62
CA ILE A 143 -17.53 19.17 -9.09
C ILE A 143 -17.33 19.90 -7.76
N LEU A 144 -16.93 19.16 -6.73
CA LEU A 144 -16.42 19.73 -5.48
C LEU A 144 -14.90 19.57 -5.46
N LEU A 145 -14.18 20.65 -5.70
CA LEU A 145 -12.71 20.70 -5.62
C LEU A 145 -12.28 21.08 -4.21
N ILE A 146 -11.54 20.21 -3.54
CA ILE A 146 -10.92 20.48 -2.23
C ILE A 146 -9.42 20.63 -2.47
N SER A 147 -8.85 21.81 -2.23
CA SER A 147 -7.45 22.13 -2.57
C SER A 147 -6.77 23.01 -1.55
N ASP A 148 -5.48 22.76 -1.28
CA ASP A 148 -4.65 23.57 -0.36
C ASP A 148 -3.55 24.37 -1.04
N GLY A 149 -3.54 24.35 -2.38
CA GLY A 149 -2.59 25.09 -3.20
C GLY A 149 -3.14 25.47 -4.57
N ILE A 150 -2.29 26.21 -5.30
CA ILE A 150 -2.46 26.52 -6.72
C ILE A 150 -1.88 25.42 -7.60
N GLU A 151 -2.22 25.45 -8.89
CA GLU A 151 -1.64 24.59 -9.91
C GLU A 151 -0.10 24.65 -9.91
N THR A 152 0.56 23.50 -9.84
CA THR A 152 2.03 23.39 -9.91
C THR A 152 2.55 22.80 -11.22
N CYS A 153 1.65 22.61 -12.20
CA CYS A 153 1.90 21.86 -13.43
C CYS A 153 1.82 22.71 -14.70
N ASP A 154 2.15 24.00 -14.58
CA ASP A 154 2.24 24.96 -15.68
C ASP A 154 0.94 25.10 -16.52
N ALA A 155 -0.23 24.95 -15.88
CA ALA A 155 -1.54 25.15 -16.48
C ALA A 155 -2.33 26.27 -15.76
N ASP A 156 -3.41 26.73 -16.37
CA ASP A 156 -4.33 27.71 -15.77
C ASP A 156 -5.73 27.08 -15.63
N PRO A 157 -6.12 26.67 -14.40
CA PRO A 157 -7.44 26.13 -14.15
C PRO A 157 -8.59 27.10 -14.43
N CYS A 158 -8.36 28.42 -14.31
CA CYS A 158 -9.41 29.39 -14.57
C CYS A 158 -9.63 29.58 -16.09
N GLU A 159 -8.55 29.59 -16.87
CA GLU A 159 -8.65 29.56 -18.34
C GLU A 159 -9.41 28.33 -18.83
N LEU A 160 -9.21 27.17 -18.19
CA LEU A 160 -10.00 25.96 -18.49
C LEU A 160 -11.50 26.19 -18.27
N MET A 161 -11.91 26.86 -17.18
CA MET A 161 -13.32 27.16 -16.93
C MET A 161 -13.90 28.12 -17.98
N GLU A 162 -13.13 29.10 -18.44
CA GLU A 162 -13.55 29.99 -19.53
C GLU A 162 -13.75 29.22 -20.84
N GLN A 163 -12.84 28.29 -21.15
CA GLN A 163 -12.96 27.42 -22.32
C GLN A 163 -14.20 26.51 -22.24
N TRP A 164 -14.47 25.93 -21.07
CA TRP A 164 -15.67 25.12 -20.82
C TRP A 164 -16.94 25.92 -21.04
N LYS A 165 -17.01 27.13 -20.49
CA LYS A 165 -18.14 28.04 -20.68
C LYS A 165 -18.33 28.41 -22.16
N ALA A 166 -17.25 28.66 -22.90
CA ALA A 166 -17.28 28.98 -24.32
C ALA A 166 -17.71 27.79 -25.20
N THR A 167 -17.45 26.56 -24.75
CA THR A 167 -17.78 25.32 -25.47
C THR A 167 -19.11 24.68 -25.02
N GLY A 168 -19.83 25.33 -24.10
CA GLY A 168 -21.15 24.88 -23.64
C GLY A 168 -21.11 23.76 -22.59
N VAL A 169 -19.95 23.49 -21.99
CA VAL A 169 -19.82 22.58 -20.85
C VAL A 169 -20.51 23.22 -19.64
N ASN A 170 -21.55 22.56 -19.12
CA ASN A 170 -22.39 23.04 -18.03
C ASN A 170 -22.03 22.36 -16.70
N VAL A 171 -20.77 22.50 -16.28
CA VAL A 171 -20.26 22.00 -15.00
C VAL A 171 -20.05 23.15 -14.04
N ARG A 172 -20.62 23.04 -12.83
CA ARG A 172 -20.33 23.95 -11.72
C ARG A 172 -19.20 23.36 -10.89
N VAL A 173 -18.14 24.13 -10.67
CA VAL A 173 -17.04 23.74 -9.79
C VAL A 173 -17.18 24.53 -8.50
N HIS A 174 -17.57 23.87 -7.42
CA HIS A 174 -17.50 24.43 -6.07
C HIS A 174 -16.12 24.15 -5.51
N VAL A 175 -15.51 25.12 -4.83
CA VAL A 175 -14.12 25.02 -4.37
C VAL A 175 -14.05 25.23 -2.87
N VAL A 176 -13.45 24.29 -2.14
CA VAL A 176 -13.10 24.42 -0.72
C VAL A 176 -11.59 24.63 -0.63
N GLY A 177 -11.19 25.85 -0.26
CA GLY A 177 -9.79 26.25 -0.09
C GLY A 177 -9.28 25.95 1.32
N VAL A 178 -8.22 25.14 1.43
CA VAL A 178 -7.70 24.63 2.72
C VAL A 178 -6.46 25.40 3.17
N GLY A 179 -6.61 26.27 4.15
CA GLY A 179 -5.49 27.04 4.71
C GLY A 179 -4.75 27.88 3.65
N LEU A 180 -5.48 28.39 2.65
CA LEU A 180 -4.95 29.20 1.55
C LEU A 180 -4.61 30.62 1.99
N LYS A 181 -3.58 31.21 1.40
CA LYS A 181 -3.24 32.64 1.47
C LYS A 181 -3.96 33.44 0.40
N ASP A 182 -4.06 34.76 0.57
CA ASP A 182 -4.84 35.68 -0.29
C ASP A 182 -4.68 35.45 -1.81
N MET A 183 -3.45 35.24 -2.27
CA MET A 183 -3.16 35.01 -3.69
C MET A 183 -3.71 33.66 -4.20
N GLU A 184 -3.61 32.62 -3.38
CA GLU A 184 -4.12 31.28 -3.70
C GLU A 184 -5.65 31.28 -3.67
N ARG A 185 -6.25 32.02 -2.71
CA ARG A 185 -7.71 32.23 -2.63
C ARG A 185 -8.26 32.88 -3.89
N THR A 186 -7.58 33.90 -4.43
CA THR A 186 -8.03 34.57 -5.67
C THR A 186 -8.02 33.60 -6.85
N ALA A 187 -6.97 32.79 -6.98
CA ALA A 187 -6.89 31.78 -8.05
C ALA A 187 -7.99 30.72 -7.93
N MET A 188 -8.27 30.23 -6.72
CA MET A 188 -9.32 29.24 -6.48
C MET A 188 -10.74 29.82 -6.63
N ALA A 189 -10.96 31.06 -6.21
CA ALA A 189 -12.23 31.76 -6.42
C ALA A 189 -12.54 31.93 -7.91
N CYS A 190 -11.52 32.20 -8.74
CA CYS A 190 -11.66 32.30 -10.19
C CYS A 190 -12.28 31.04 -10.81
N ILE A 191 -11.83 29.85 -10.38
CA ILE A 191 -12.38 28.56 -10.84
C ILE A 191 -13.87 28.45 -10.49
N ALA A 192 -14.21 28.74 -9.24
CA ALA A 192 -15.59 28.63 -8.77
C ALA A 192 -16.53 29.61 -9.47
N GLU A 193 -16.15 30.89 -9.50
CA GLU A 193 -16.96 31.95 -10.09
C GLU A 193 -17.16 31.77 -11.59
N THR A 194 -16.11 31.35 -12.32
CA THR A 194 -16.17 31.20 -13.78
C THR A 194 -17.07 30.03 -14.20
N SER A 195 -17.04 28.94 -13.44
CA SER A 195 -17.91 27.76 -13.64
C SER A 195 -19.33 27.95 -13.09
N GLY A 196 -19.60 29.02 -12.35
CA GLY A 196 -20.89 29.24 -11.69
C GLY A 196 -21.11 28.42 -10.42
N GLY A 197 -20.03 27.88 -9.84
CA GLY A 197 -20.01 27.30 -8.50
C GLY A 197 -19.72 28.34 -7.41
N GLN A 198 -19.45 27.86 -6.20
CA GLN A 198 -19.16 28.71 -5.03
C GLN A 198 -17.79 28.40 -4.43
N TYR A 199 -17.10 29.43 -3.94
CA TYR A 199 -15.86 29.29 -3.19
C TYR A 199 -16.14 29.34 -1.69
N PHE A 200 -15.58 28.38 -0.96
CA PHE A 200 -15.67 28.26 0.49
C PHE A 200 -14.27 28.20 1.07
N ASP A 201 -14.09 28.84 2.22
CA ASP A 201 -12.79 28.92 2.87
C ASP A 201 -12.76 28.05 4.13
N ALA A 202 -11.66 27.32 4.32
CA ALA A 202 -11.45 26.44 5.45
C ALA A 202 -10.07 26.67 6.07
N ASP A 203 -10.02 27.47 7.14
CA ASP A 203 -8.79 27.85 7.86
C ASP A 203 -8.56 27.06 9.16
N SER A 204 -9.53 26.23 9.55
CA SER A 204 -9.55 25.38 10.74
C SER A 204 -10.35 24.09 10.46
N GLU A 205 -10.23 23.08 11.32
CA GLU A 205 -10.99 21.83 11.17
C GLU A 205 -12.51 22.06 11.24
N ILE A 206 -12.95 22.99 12.07
CA ILE A 206 -14.37 23.36 12.19
C ILE A 206 -14.83 24.06 10.91
N ALA A 207 -14.09 25.07 10.45
CA ALA A 207 -14.42 25.78 9.21
C ALA A 207 -14.43 24.86 7.98
N PHE A 208 -13.60 23.81 7.99
CA PHE A 208 -13.60 22.81 6.93
C PHE A 208 -14.91 22.01 6.87
N ASN A 209 -15.45 21.58 8.01
CA ASN A 209 -16.75 20.91 8.06
C ASN A 209 -17.88 21.87 7.62
N ASP A 210 -17.88 23.10 8.13
CA ASP A 210 -18.86 24.13 7.75
C ASP A 210 -18.81 24.44 6.23
N ALA A 211 -17.61 24.48 5.66
CA ALA A 211 -17.40 24.69 4.23
C ALA A 211 -17.95 23.52 3.40
N LEU A 212 -17.78 22.28 3.85
CA LEU A 212 -18.33 21.10 3.16
C LEU A 212 -19.85 21.00 3.28
N ASP A 213 -20.42 21.37 4.43
CA ASP A 213 -21.88 21.45 4.59
C ASP A 213 -22.45 22.55 3.69
N SER A 214 -21.81 23.71 3.64
CA SER A 214 -22.20 24.81 2.74
C SER A 214 -22.06 24.42 1.26
N ALA A 215 -21.00 23.67 0.92
CA ALA A 215 -20.82 23.12 -0.42
C ALA A 215 -21.90 22.08 -0.75
N ARG A 216 -22.26 21.22 0.19
CA ARG A 216 -23.38 20.26 0.05
C ARG A 216 -24.68 20.99 -0.27
N ASP A 217 -24.98 22.06 0.45
CA ASP A 217 -26.17 22.88 0.23
C ASP A 217 -26.14 23.60 -1.13
N ALA A 218 -24.97 24.12 -1.53
CA ALA A 218 -24.79 24.78 -2.83
C ALA A 218 -24.90 23.80 -4.01
N ILE A 219 -24.42 22.56 -3.84
CA ILE A 219 -24.59 21.48 -4.82
C ILE A 219 -26.06 21.03 -4.87
N GLY A 220 -26.71 20.93 -3.71
CA GLY A 220 -28.13 20.56 -3.57
C GLY A 220 -29.10 21.63 -4.10
N THR A 221 -28.66 22.89 -4.18
CA THR A 221 -29.40 23.96 -4.83
C THR A 221 -29.12 23.88 -6.33
N PRO A 222 -30.13 23.61 -7.19
CA PRO A 222 -29.96 23.68 -8.63
C PRO A 222 -29.39 25.05 -8.99
N GLY A 223 -28.33 25.09 -9.79
CA GLY A 223 -27.80 26.35 -10.30
C GLY A 223 -28.89 27.09 -11.07
N PRO A 224 -28.73 28.40 -11.32
CA PRO A 224 -29.62 29.07 -12.28
C PRO A 224 -29.63 28.21 -13.54
N ALA A 225 -30.80 27.65 -13.87
CA ALA A 225 -30.99 26.91 -15.10
C ALA A 225 -30.47 27.81 -16.23
N PRO A 226 -29.63 27.31 -17.15
CA PRO A 226 -29.17 28.12 -18.25
C PRO A 226 -30.41 28.70 -18.92
N GLU A 227 -30.56 30.03 -18.88
CA GLU A 227 -31.71 30.69 -19.49
C GLU A 227 -31.70 30.38 -21.00
N GLY A 228 -32.48 29.36 -21.37
CA GLY A 228 -33.26 29.29 -22.59
C GLY A 228 -32.55 29.34 -23.94
N THR A 229 -31.40 28.67 -24.15
CA THR A 229 -30.86 28.44 -25.52
C THR A 229 -30.17 27.10 -25.78
N SER A 230 -30.03 26.18 -24.81
CA SER A 230 -29.39 24.89 -25.08
C SER A 230 -30.38 23.85 -25.60
N TYR A 231 -29.99 23.14 -26.65
CA TYR A 231 -30.74 22.04 -27.25
C TYR A 231 -30.01 20.74 -26.94
N ALA A 232 -30.71 19.70 -26.53
CA ALA A 232 -30.09 18.41 -26.24
C ALA A 232 -30.97 17.23 -26.64
N ILE A 233 -30.32 16.14 -27.04
CA ILE A 233 -30.94 14.85 -27.30
C ILE A 233 -30.62 13.94 -26.12
N ILE A 234 -31.67 13.41 -25.47
CA ILE A 234 -31.54 12.35 -24.49
C ILE A 234 -31.69 11.03 -25.23
N LEU A 235 -30.59 10.34 -25.45
CA LEU A 235 -30.59 9.05 -26.14
C LEU A 235 -30.87 7.94 -25.13
N ASP A 236 -31.92 7.16 -25.31
CA ASP A 236 -32.22 5.97 -24.50
C ASP A 236 -32.11 4.73 -25.39
N THR A 237 -31.01 4.00 -25.27
CA THR A 237 -30.79 2.78 -26.05
C THR A 237 -31.41 1.59 -25.35
N VAL A 238 -32.35 0.92 -26.01
CA VAL A 238 -33.08 -0.23 -25.46
C VAL A 238 -32.95 -1.44 -26.37
N ASP A 239 -33.03 -2.64 -25.82
CA ASP A 239 -33.24 -3.85 -26.62
C ASP A 239 -34.71 -4.04 -27.03
N SER A 240 -34.99 -5.07 -27.82
CA SER A 240 -36.35 -5.41 -28.27
C SER A 240 -37.30 -5.81 -27.14
N ALA A 241 -36.79 -6.08 -25.92
CA ALA A 241 -37.58 -6.32 -24.73
C ALA A 241 -37.76 -5.05 -23.87
N GLY A 242 -37.22 -3.91 -24.30
CA GLY A 242 -37.30 -2.62 -23.60
C GLY A 242 -36.28 -2.46 -22.47
N ASN A 243 -35.29 -3.35 -22.34
CA ASN A 243 -34.24 -3.19 -21.33
C ASN A 243 -33.24 -2.15 -21.80
N SER A 244 -32.90 -1.18 -20.95
CA SER A 244 -31.85 -0.21 -21.24
C SER A 244 -30.49 -0.91 -21.38
N LEU A 245 -29.78 -0.59 -22.46
CA LEU A 245 -28.40 -0.96 -22.70
C LEU A 245 -27.56 0.31 -22.68
N ARG A 246 -26.30 0.22 -22.23
CA ARG A 246 -25.36 1.33 -22.42
C ARG A 246 -25.10 1.46 -23.92
N GLY A 247 -25.45 2.62 -24.47
CA GLY A 247 -25.30 2.93 -25.89
C GLY A 247 -24.28 4.01 -26.14
N GLU A 248 -23.47 3.83 -27.18
CA GLU A 248 -22.57 4.85 -27.69
C GLU A 248 -22.67 4.91 -29.23
N GLY A 249 -22.31 6.05 -29.78
CA GLY A 249 -22.53 6.35 -31.19
C GLY A 249 -22.11 7.74 -31.61
N GLN A 250 -22.80 8.27 -32.61
CA GLN A 250 -22.54 9.58 -33.19
C GLN A 250 -23.84 10.31 -33.51
N ILE A 251 -23.80 11.63 -33.38
CA ILE A 251 -24.82 12.56 -33.89
C ILE A 251 -24.32 13.10 -35.23
N LEU A 252 -25.18 13.06 -36.24
CA LEU A 252 -24.91 13.55 -37.58
C LEU A 252 -25.88 14.67 -37.96
N THR A 253 -25.40 15.57 -38.81
CA THR A 253 -26.21 16.56 -39.51
C THR A 253 -26.08 16.30 -41.01
N GLY A 254 -27.10 15.70 -41.63
CA GLY A 254 -26.95 15.12 -42.96
C GLY A 254 -26.02 13.89 -42.93
N GLU A 255 -24.90 13.94 -43.66
CA GLU A 255 -23.88 12.88 -43.65
C GLU A 255 -22.66 13.23 -42.77
N ASP A 256 -22.56 14.46 -42.27
CA ASP A 256 -21.42 14.93 -41.50
C ASP A 256 -21.57 14.58 -40.02
N VAL A 257 -20.51 14.01 -39.43
CA VAL A 257 -20.44 13.70 -38.00
C VAL A 257 -20.26 14.99 -37.22
N LEU A 258 -21.24 15.31 -36.37
CA LEU A 258 -21.21 16.47 -35.50
C LEU A 258 -20.40 16.19 -34.23
N LYS A 259 -20.73 15.10 -33.53
CA LYS A 259 -20.11 14.72 -32.24
C LYS A 259 -20.45 13.27 -31.84
N PRO A 260 -19.73 12.68 -30.87
CA PRO A 260 -20.14 11.43 -30.24
C PRO A 260 -21.51 11.56 -29.55
N ALA A 261 -22.23 10.44 -29.48
CA ALA A 261 -23.49 10.29 -28.76
C ALA A 261 -23.35 9.23 -27.66
N VAL A 262 -23.93 9.47 -26.49
CA VAL A 262 -23.96 8.54 -25.35
C VAL A 262 -25.38 8.41 -24.81
N SER A 263 -25.73 7.24 -24.30
CA SER A 263 -27.07 6.97 -23.76
C SER A 263 -27.32 7.60 -22.38
N LYS A 264 -28.60 7.66 -21.99
CA LYS A 264 -29.13 8.16 -20.73
C LYS A 264 -28.41 7.50 -19.55
N GLY A 265 -28.04 8.31 -18.56
CA GLY A 265 -27.24 7.91 -17.40
C GLY A 265 -25.73 8.13 -17.55
N TYR A 266 -25.24 8.37 -18.77
CA TYR A 266 -23.83 8.63 -19.08
C TYR A 266 -23.56 9.97 -19.75
N GLY A 267 -24.59 10.70 -20.18
CA GLY A 267 -24.43 12.06 -20.68
C GLY A 267 -25.73 12.62 -21.27
N ARG A 268 -25.78 13.95 -21.33
CA ARG A 268 -26.77 14.73 -22.08
C ARG A 268 -26.12 15.06 -23.42
N ASN A 269 -26.78 14.85 -24.56
CA ASN A 269 -26.13 15.08 -25.87
C ASN A 269 -26.54 16.44 -26.45
N THR A 270 -25.80 17.51 -26.15
CA THR A 270 -26.10 18.86 -26.67
C THR A 270 -25.96 18.96 -28.19
N VAL A 271 -26.79 19.80 -28.82
CA VAL A 271 -26.74 20.11 -30.26
C VAL A 271 -26.83 21.62 -30.52
N PRO A 272 -26.36 22.13 -31.69
CA PRO A 272 -26.22 23.57 -31.94
C PRO A 272 -27.52 24.38 -31.98
N GLY A 273 -28.66 23.74 -32.24
CA GLY A 273 -29.90 24.44 -32.53
C GLY A 273 -31.06 23.52 -32.85
N GLU A 274 -32.19 24.13 -33.19
CA GLU A 274 -33.30 23.45 -33.86
C GLU A 274 -32.81 22.84 -35.19
N GLY A 275 -33.29 21.66 -35.54
CA GLY A 275 -32.93 21.02 -36.79
C GLY A 275 -33.17 19.51 -36.83
N ASP A 276 -32.96 18.96 -38.02
CA ASP A 276 -32.95 17.53 -38.28
C ASP A 276 -31.56 16.95 -38.00
N TYR A 277 -31.49 16.06 -37.02
CA TYR A 277 -30.30 15.30 -36.70
C TYR A 277 -30.53 13.82 -36.98
N THR A 278 -29.45 13.07 -37.17
CA THR A 278 -29.49 11.61 -37.20
C THR A 278 -28.60 11.07 -36.10
N ILE A 279 -29.11 10.15 -35.30
CA ILE A 279 -28.31 9.39 -34.34
C ILE A 279 -27.95 8.05 -34.96
N GLU A 280 -26.66 7.73 -34.98
CA GLU A 280 -26.15 6.39 -35.27
C GLU A 280 -25.53 5.81 -34.00
N ALA A 281 -26.22 4.91 -33.32
CA ALA A 281 -25.75 4.36 -32.04
C ALA A 281 -26.09 2.88 -31.90
N GLY A 282 -25.29 2.17 -31.10
CA GLY A 282 -25.46 0.76 -30.78
C GLY A 282 -25.06 0.46 -29.35
N ALA A 283 -25.22 -0.78 -28.91
CA ALA A 283 -24.79 -1.20 -27.59
C ALA A 283 -23.25 -1.17 -27.48
N LEU A 284 -22.72 -0.60 -26.40
CA LEU A 284 -21.29 -0.60 -26.12
C LEU A 284 -20.86 -1.97 -25.59
N LEU A 285 -19.83 -2.54 -26.21
CA LEU A 285 -19.23 -3.80 -25.79
C LEU A 285 -18.10 -3.58 -24.78
N GLN A 286 -17.73 -4.65 -24.07
CA GLN A 286 -16.66 -4.63 -23.07
C GLN A 286 -15.27 -4.38 -23.67
N ASP A 287 -15.10 -4.62 -24.98
CA ASP A 287 -13.88 -4.29 -25.74
C ASP A 287 -13.83 -2.80 -26.17
N GLY A 288 -14.87 -2.02 -25.86
CA GLY A 288 -15.00 -0.61 -26.22
C GLY A 288 -15.57 -0.37 -27.63
N THR A 289 -15.91 -1.42 -28.39
CA THR A 289 -16.52 -1.27 -29.73
C THR A 289 -18.04 -1.18 -29.65
N ILE A 290 -18.65 -0.61 -30.68
CA ILE A 290 -20.12 -0.48 -30.81
C ILE A 290 -20.67 -1.70 -31.55
N TYR A 291 -21.72 -2.32 -31.00
CA TYR A 291 -22.39 -3.48 -31.59
C TYR A 291 -23.52 -3.05 -32.52
N ASN A 292 -23.39 -3.39 -33.81
CA ASN A 292 -24.41 -3.26 -34.86
C ASN A 292 -25.26 -1.98 -34.73
N PRO A 293 -24.65 -0.79 -34.88
CA PRO A 293 -25.34 0.47 -34.64
C PRO A 293 -26.53 0.66 -35.59
N VAL A 294 -27.56 1.32 -35.09
CA VAL A 294 -28.80 1.65 -35.79
C VAL A 294 -28.87 3.15 -36.00
N ARG A 295 -29.37 3.57 -37.18
CA ARG A 295 -29.61 4.98 -37.50
C ARG A 295 -31.07 5.35 -37.26
N ALA A 296 -31.30 6.44 -36.56
CA ALA A 296 -32.63 7.03 -36.37
C ALA A 296 -32.60 8.56 -36.53
N PRO A 297 -33.56 9.13 -37.28
CA PRO A 297 -33.72 10.58 -37.32
C PRO A 297 -34.30 11.11 -36.02
N VAL A 298 -33.90 12.31 -35.62
CA VAL A 298 -34.46 13.05 -34.50
C VAL A 298 -34.59 14.52 -34.86
N LEU A 299 -35.82 15.04 -34.73
CA LEU A 299 -36.14 16.43 -34.95
C LEU A 299 -36.09 17.16 -33.61
N VAL A 300 -35.27 18.21 -33.53
CA VAL A 300 -35.21 19.11 -32.37
C VAL A 300 -35.95 20.39 -32.73
N GLU A 301 -37.12 20.59 -32.11
CA GLU A 301 -38.05 21.68 -32.47
C GLU A 301 -37.95 22.92 -31.58
N ALA A 302 -37.37 22.79 -30.38
CA ALA A 302 -37.27 23.88 -29.43
C ALA A 302 -36.11 23.67 -28.46
N ALA A 303 -35.67 24.76 -27.82
CA ALA A 303 -34.67 24.70 -26.75
C ALA A 303 -35.18 23.80 -25.60
N GLY A 304 -34.29 22.98 -25.04
CA GLY A 304 -34.63 21.96 -24.05
C GLY A 304 -34.13 20.57 -24.44
N GLU A 305 -34.82 19.55 -23.96
CA GLU A 305 -34.44 18.15 -24.13
C GLU A 305 -35.42 17.42 -25.05
N THR A 306 -34.88 16.73 -26.04
CA THR A 306 -35.62 15.85 -26.96
C THR A 306 -35.24 14.41 -26.64
N LEU A 307 -36.19 13.61 -26.14
CA LEU A 307 -35.96 12.20 -25.86
C LEU A 307 -36.02 11.39 -27.16
N LEU A 308 -34.99 10.60 -27.42
CA LEU A 308 -34.96 9.59 -28.47
C LEU A 308 -34.72 8.21 -27.85
N THR A 309 -35.74 7.35 -27.88
CA THR A 309 -35.56 5.93 -27.58
C THR A 309 -35.14 5.20 -28.86
N LEU A 310 -33.97 4.58 -28.83
CA LEU A 310 -33.39 3.85 -29.95
C LEU A 310 -33.35 2.35 -29.64
N GLU A 311 -34.14 1.56 -30.36
CA GLU A 311 -34.05 0.10 -30.29
C GLU A 311 -32.80 -0.39 -31.02
N VAL A 312 -31.91 -1.07 -30.30
CA VAL A 312 -30.64 -1.59 -30.82
C VAL A 312 -30.56 -3.12 -30.64
N PRO A 313 -29.85 -3.85 -31.52
CA PRO A 313 -29.64 -5.28 -31.35
C PRO A 313 -28.94 -5.61 -30.02
N ARG A 314 -29.46 -6.59 -29.28
CA ARG A 314 -28.83 -7.04 -28.04
C ARG A 314 -27.59 -7.92 -28.34
N PRO A 315 -26.38 -7.54 -27.90
CA PRO A 315 -25.19 -8.37 -28.06
C PRO A 315 -25.26 -9.63 -27.20
N ALA A 316 -24.27 -10.52 -27.36
CA ALA A 316 -24.10 -11.60 -26.40
C ALA A 316 -23.68 -11.01 -25.04
N SER A 317 -24.08 -11.67 -23.96
CA SER A 317 -23.68 -11.27 -22.61
C SER A 317 -23.11 -12.47 -21.85
N VAL A 318 -22.13 -12.20 -20.99
CA VAL A 318 -21.46 -13.21 -20.18
C VAL A 318 -21.24 -12.69 -18.77
N SER A 319 -21.47 -13.55 -17.79
CA SER A 319 -21.05 -13.36 -16.40
C SER A 319 -20.10 -14.47 -16.01
N ALA A 320 -19.33 -14.27 -14.95
CA ALA A 320 -18.49 -15.30 -14.39
C ALA A 320 -18.55 -15.30 -12.86
N SER A 321 -18.56 -16.48 -12.26
CA SER A 321 -18.47 -16.70 -10.82
C SER A 321 -17.44 -17.76 -10.49
N PHE A 322 -17.08 -17.85 -9.22
CA PHE A 322 -16.16 -18.84 -8.70
C PHE A 322 -16.87 -19.64 -7.63
N THR A 323 -16.67 -20.95 -7.64
CA THR A 323 -17.14 -21.84 -6.59
C THR A 323 -15.98 -22.61 -5.99
N GLU A 324 -16.02 -22.86 -4.69
CA GLU A 324 -15.12 -23.77 -3.98
C GLU A 324 -16.00 -24.70 -3.14
N ASP A 325 -15.90 -26.02 -3.36
CA ASP A 325 -16.79 -27.02 -2.75
C ASP A 325 -18.31 -26.72 -2.89
N GLY A 326 -18.67 -26.05 -4.00
CA GLY A 326 -20.05 -25.66 -4.29
C GLY A 326 -20.55 -24.41 -3.55
N ALA A 327 -19.68 -23.70 -2.82
CA ALA A 327 -19.97 -22.39 -2.23
C ALA A 327 -19.38 -21.25 -3.08
N ASP A 328 -20.06 -20.11 -3.15
CA ASP A 328 -19.58 -18.93 -3.88
C ASP A 328 -18.27 -18.40 -3.25
N HIS A 329 -17.31 -18.09 -4.10
CA HIS A 329 -15.99 -17.60 -3.67
C HIS A 329 -15.63 -16.28 -4.37
N SER A 330 -14.81 -15.47 -3.70
CA SER A 330 -14.25 -14.26 -4.30
C SER A 330 -13.27 -14.61 -5.44
N GLY A 331 -13.42 -13.94 -6.58
CA GLY A 331 -12.67 -14.27 -7.78
C GLY A 331 -11.59 -13.26 -8.15
N ALA A 332 -10.62 -13.69 -8.95
CA ALA A 332 -9.75 -12.78 -9.69
C ALA A 332 -10.40 -12.32 -10.99
N LEU A 333 -9.79 -11.30 -11.61
CA LEU A 333 -10.17 -10.79 -12.92
C LEU A 333 -10.13 -11.88 -13.99
N ILE A 334 -11.22 -12.05 -14.73
CA ILE A 334 -11.33 -13.00 -15.84
C ILE A 334 -10.92 -12.30 -17.13
N ARG A 335 -10.08 -12.96 -17.94
CA ARG A 335 -9.61 -12.48 -19.25
C ARG A 335 -10.19 -13.35 -20.35
N ALA A 336 -10.86 -12.75 -21.32
CA ALA A 336 -11.47 -13.45 -22.45
C ALA A 336 -10.56 -13.36 -23.68
N TYR A 337 -10.23 -14.51 -24.27
CA TYR A 337 -9.35 -14.64 -25.43
C TYR A 337 -10.09 -15.17 -26.65
N GLN A 338 -9.70 -14.69 -27.84
CA GLN A 338 -10.00 -15.34 -29.12
C GLN A 338 -8.69 -15.73 -29.79
N GLY A 339 -8.39 -17.03 -29.81
CA GLY A 339 -7.06 -17.50 -30.17
C GLY A 339 -6.02 -17.05 -29.12
N GLU A 340 -5.03 -16.27 -29.52
CA GLU A 340 -4.00 -15.73 -28.63
C GLU A 340 -4.25 -14.28 -28.19
N GLU A 341 -5.24 -13.61 -28.78
CA GLU A 341 -5.53 -12.20 -28.50
C GLU A 341 -6.50 -12.06 -27.33
N GLU A 342 -6.13 -11.24 -26.33
CA GLU A 342 -7.04 -10.85 -25.25
C GLU A 342 -8.01 -9.80 -25.78
N VAL A 343 -9.31 -10.11 -25.79
CA VAL A 343 -10.34 -9.24 -26.36
C VAL A 343 -10.93 -8.31 -25.30
N PHE A 344 -11.25 -8.85 -24.12
CA PHE A 344 -11.79 -8.05 -23.01
C PHE A 344 -11.56 -8.72 -21.66
N ARG A 345 -11.90 -8.01 -20.59
CA ARG A 345 -11.82 -8.47 -19.20
C ARG A 345 -13.10 -8.17 -18.46
N LEU A 346 -13.47 -9.05 -17.52
CA LEU A 346 -14.62 -8.89 -16.65
C LEU A 346 -14.26 -9.25 -15.21
N ARG A 347 -14.90 -8.58 -14.25
CA ARG A 347 -14.81 -8.95 -12.84
C ARG A 347 -15.85 -10.05 -12.55
N PRO A 348 -15.59 -10.90 -11.54
CA PRO A 348 -16.58 -11.86 -11.11
C PRO A 348 -17.87 -11.13 -10.68
N GLY A 349 -19.03 -11.66 -11.09
CA GLY A 349 -20.35 -11.08 -10.83
C GLY A 349 -20.78 -9.96 -11.77
N ASP A 350 -19.85 -9.32 -12.50
CA ASP A 350 -20.20 -8.31 -13.51
C ASP A 350 -20.72 -9.00 -14.79
N THR A 351 -21.72 -8.39 -15.43
CA THR A 351 -22.14 -8.77 -16.78
C THR A 351 -21.34 -7.99 -17.82
N ALA A 352 -20.66 -8.69 -18.72
CA ALA A 352 -19.97 -8.12 -19.86
C ALA A 352 -20.73 -8.39 -21.16
N PHE A 353 -20.82 -7.39 -22.04
CA PHE A 353 -21.35 -7.54 -23.38
C PHE A 353 -20.23 -7.77 -24.40
N ALA A 354 -20.40 -8.73 -25.30
CA ALA A 354 -19.40 -9.11 -26.29
C ALA A 354 -20.05 -9.51 -27.63
N ARG A 355 -19.22 -9.60 -28.68
CA ARG A 355 -19.66 -10.17 -29.97
C ARG A 355 -19.87 -11.66 -29.84
N GLU A 356 -20.70 -12.20 -30.72
CA GLU A 356 -20.84 -13.64 -30.89
C GLU A 356 -19.50 -14.29 -31.32
N GLY A 357 -19.21 -15.48 -30.79
CA GLY A 357 -17.96 -16.18 -31.08
C GLY A 357 -17.55 -17.17 -30.00
N ILE A 358 -16.47 -17.90 -30.26
CA ILE A 358 -15.85 -18.81 -29.30
C ILE A 358 -14.80 -18.02 -28.53
N TYR A 359 -14.86 -18.08 -27.19
CA TYR A 359 -13.93 -17.41 -26.30
C TYR A 359 -13.33 -18.41 -25.33
N GLU A 360 -12.05 -18.23 -25.02
CA GLU A 360 -11.41 -18.89 -23.90
C GLU A 360 -11.25 -17.90 -22.73
N PHE A 361 -11.94 -18.17 -21.63
CA PHE A 361 -11.89 -17.37 -20.42
C PHE A 361 -10.84 -17.94 -19.48
N ARG A 362 -9.81 -17.15 -19.21
CA ARG A 362 -8.67 -17.54 -18.37
C ARG A 362 -8.65 -16.72 -17.09
N THR A 363 -8.30 -17.36 -15.99
CA THR A 363 -8.16 -16.70 -14.69
C THR A 363 -7.14 -17.44 -13.81
N ALA A 364 -6.54 -16.70 -12.88
CA ALA A 364 -5.57 -17.22 -11.92
C ALA A 364 -5.82 -16.66 -10.50
N PRO A 365 -6.92 -17.03 -9.83
CA PRO A 365 -7.30 -16.49 -8.51
C PRO A 365 -6.24 -16.69 -7.43
N ASN A 366 -5.46 -17.78 -7.50
CA ASN A 366 -4.28 -17.97 -6.68
C ASN A 366 -3.26 -18.87 -7.41
N ALA A 367 -2.09 -19.07 -6.80
CA ALA A 367 -1.00 -19.87 -7.40
C ALA A 367 -1.42 -21.31 -7.73
N ASP A 368 -2.43 -21.82 -7.02
CA ASP A 368 -2.94 -23.18 -7.19
C ASP A 368 -4.12 -23.27 -8.17
N ASN A 369 -4.70 -22.15 -8.56
CA ASN A 369 -5.89 -22.13 -9.39
C ASN A 369 -5.62 -21.31 -10.64
N ALA A 370 -5.08 -21.95 -11.68
CA ALA A 370 -5.08 -21.41 -13.04
C ALA A 370 -6.08 -22.21 -13.86
N ILE A 371 -7.19 -21.57 -14.25
CA ILE A 371 -8.33 -22.23 -14.89
C ILE A 371 -8.62 -21.54 -16.21
N ALA A 372 -8.95 -22.34 -17.22
CA ALA A 372 -9.44 -21.88 -18.51
C ALA A 372 -10.73 -22.61 -18.86
N VAL A 373 -11.74 -21.87 -19.31
CA VAL A 373 -13.02 -22.41 -19.78
C VAL A 373 -13.28 -21.86 -21.18
N THR A 374 -13.58 -22.73 -22.14
CA THR A 374 -13.95 -22.33 -23.50
C THR A 374 -15.46 -22.34 -23.65
N GLU A 375 -16.03 -21.22 -24.05
CA GLU A 375 -17.48 -21.06 -24.25
C GLU A 375 -17.82 -20.38 -25.57
N THR A 376 -19.01 -20.65 -26.08
CA THR A 376 -19.53 -20.01 -27.30
C THR A 376 -20.60 -18.98 -26.96
N LEU A 377 -20.29 -17.71 -27.15
CA LEU A 377 -21.22 -16.62 -26.95
C LEU A 377 -22.12 -16.44 -28.17
N SER A 378 -23.43 -16.31 -27.94
CA SER A 378 -24.45 -16.13 -28.98
C SER A 378 -25.21 -14.83 -28.74
N ALA A 379 -25.48 -14.07 -29.82
CA ALA A 379 -26.19 -12.79 -29.74
C ALA A 379 -27.54 -12.92 -29.02
N GLY A 380 -27.85 -11.96 -28.15
CA GLY A 380 -29.08 -11.93 -27.34
C GLY A 380 -29.10 -12.88 -26.14
N ASN A 381 -28.19 -13.87 -26.06
CA ASN A 381 -28.14 -14.81 -24.94
C ASN A 381 -27.24 -14.32 -23.81
N HIS A 382 -27.55 -14.78 -22.59
CA HIS A 382 -26.68 -14.68 -21.43
C HIS A 382 -26.00 -16.02 -21.16
N THR A 383 -24.70 -15.99 -20.87
CA THR A 383 -23.89 -17.17 -20.51
C THR A 383 -23.29 -16.97 -19.14
N ASP A 384 -23.56 -17.88 -18.21
CA ASP A 384 -22.98 -17.88 -16.86
C ASP A 384 -21.82 -18.88 -16.80
N ILE A 385 -20.60 -18.39 -16.59
CA ILE A 385 -19.41 -19.23 -16.47
C ILE A 385 -19.10 -19.46 -14.99
N VAL A 386 -19.04 -20.72 -14.58
CA VAL A 386 -18.66 -21.10 -13.20
C VAL A 386 -17.26 -21.70 -13.21
N PHE A 387 -16.32 -21.03 -12.53
CA PHE A 387 -14.97 -21.52 -12.30
C PHE A 387 -14.89 -22.30 -10.99
N ASP A 388 -14.59 -23.60 -11.08
CA ASP A 388 -14.44 -24.47 -9.91
C ASP A 388 -13.01 -24.41 -9.37
N LEU A 389 -12.86 -23.89 -8.15
CA LEU A 389 -11.58 -23.71 -7.48
C LEU A 389 -11.15 -25.00 -6.79
N THR A 390 -9.85 -25.28 -6.89
CA THR A 390 -9.15 -26.23 -6.03
C THR A 390 -9.12 -25.68 -4.61
N GLN A 391 -9.55 -26.52 -3.67
CA GLN A 391 -9.59 -26.17 -2.25
C GLN A 391 -8.22 -25.76 -1.70
N THR A 392 -8.17 -24.61 -1.03
CA THR A 392 -6.97 -24.15 -0.31
C THR A 392 -7.27 -23.83 1.15
N ILE A 393 -6.25 -23.91 2.00
CA ILE A 393 -6.34 -23.62 3.44
C ILE A 393 -5.26 -22.60 3.81
N GLU A 394 -5.55 -21.77 4.80
CA GLU A 394 -4.54 -20.97 5.48
C GLU A 394 -3.80 -21.84 6.50
N ALA A 395 -2.47 -21.91 6.41
CA ALA A 395 -1.67 -22.75 7.29
C ALA A 395 -0.43 -22.04 7.83
N TYR A 396 -0.04 -22.42 9.05
CA TYR A 396 1.07 -21.82 9.79
C TYR A 396 2.06 -22.89 10.22
N VAL A 397 3.36 -22.57 10.14
CA VAL A 397 4.44 -23.45 10.61
C VAL A 397 5.33 -22.70 11.58
N ASN A 398 5.28 -23.11 12.83
CA ASN A 398 6.06 -22.58 13.94
C ASN A 398 7.20 -23.54 14.28
N PHE A 399 8.29 -22.98 14.80
CA PHE A 399 9.44 -23.76 15.25
C PHE A 399 9.65 -23.56 16.74
N GLN A 400 9.73 -24.65 17.48
CA GLN A 400 9.85 -24.61 18.94
C GLN A 400 11.22 -25.12 19.39
N LEU A 401 11.93 -24.30 20.15
CA LEU A 401 13.18 -24.69 20.82
C LEU A 401 12.90 -25.57 22.04
N PRO A 402 13.89 -26.33 22.55
CA PRO A 402 13.68 -27.23 23.70
C PRO A 402 13.30 -26.53 25.01
N ASN A 403 13.57 -25.23 25.14
CA ASN A 403 13.12 -24.39 26.26
C ASN A 403 11.64 -23.95 26.14
N GLY A 404 10.94 -24.33 25.05
CA GLY A 404 9.56 -24.00 24.76
C GLY A 404 9.35 -22.72 23.93
N GLU A 405 10.41 -21.95 23.66
CA GLU A 405 10.36 -20.71 22.89
C GLU A 405 10.00 -20.97 21.42
N ILE A 406 9.11 -20.16 20.87
CA ILE A 406 8.77 -20.17 19.44
C ILE A 406 9.65 -19.17 18.72
N ILE A 407 10.39 -19.64 17.71
CA ILE A 407 11.22 -18.79 16.86
C ILE A 407 10.62 -18.62 15.47
N ASN A 408 10.79 -17.44 14.91
CA ASN A 408 10.31 -17.09 13.58
C ASN A 408 11.38 -17.35 12.54
N ARG A 409 11.03 -18.10 11.48
CA ARG A 409 11.90 -18.29 10.31
C ARG A 409 11.11 -18.77 9.10
N GLN A 410 11.82 -19.01 8.00
CA GLN A 410 11.23 -19.52 6.78
C GLN A 410 10.99 -21.03 6.86
N ALA A 411 9.78 -21.45 6.49
CA ALA A 411 9.39 -22.84 6.27
C ALA A 411 9.22 -23.08 4.76
N GLU A 412 9.80 -24.15 4.26
CA GLU A 412 9.65 -24.58 2.87
C GLU A 412 8.89 -25.89 2.81
N LEU A 413 7.75 -25.90 2.13
CA LEU A 413 6.92 -27.08 1.94
C LEU A 413 7.24 -27.71 0.59
N TRP A 414 7.80 -28.91 0.62
CA TRP A 414 8.18 -29.66 -0.57
C TRP A 414 7.19 -30.79 -0.84
N ARG A 415 6.85 -30.99 -2.11
CA ARG A 415 5.95 -32.08 -2.55
C ARG A 415 6.50 -32.65 -3.85
N GLY A 416 6.70 -33.98 -3.89
CA GLY A 416 7.24 -34.65 -5.09
C GLY A 416 8.67 -34.24 -5.45
N GLY A 417 9.47 -33.77 -4.49
CA GLY A 417 10.84 -33.32 -4.72
C GLY A 417 10.97 -31.88 -5.24
N GLU A 418 9.85 -31.18 -5.40
CA GLU A 418 9.80 -29.78 -5.80
C GLU A 418 9.30 -28.90 -4.67
N LEU A 419 9.76 -27.65 -4.64
CA LEU A 419 9.29 -26.66 -3.69
C LEU A 419 7.87 -26.23 -4.08
N ALA A 420 6.88 -26.57 -3.25
CA ALA A 420 5.49 -26.21 -3.48
C ALA A 420 5.15 -24.84 -2.89
N TYR A 421 5.56 -24.58 -1.63
CA TYR A 421 5.23 -23.33 -0.93
C TYR A 421 6.38 -22.84 -0.05
N LYS A 422 6.47 -21.52 0.12
CA LYS A 422 7.31 -20.88 1.13
C LYS A 422 6.41 -20.15 2.12
N LEU A 423 6.52 -20.50 3.39
CA LEU A 423 5.78 -19.88 4.48
C LEU A 423 6.76 -19.15 5.40
N HIS A 424 6.31 -18.05 6.00
CA HIS A 424 7.04 -17.42 7.09
C HIS A 424 6.25 -17.65 8.37
N SER A 425 6.90 -18.09 9.46
CA SER A 425 6.21 -18.45 10.72
C SER A 425 5.25 -17.37 11.23
N ALA A 426 5.58 -16.09 11.02
CA ALA A 426 4.74 -14.97 11.44
C ALA A 426 3.48 -14.75 10.59
N ASN A 427 3.46 -15.17 9.33
CA ASN A 427 2.42 -14.79 8.36
C ASN A 427 1.64 -16.00 7.82
N GLY A 428 2.12 -17.23 8.04
CA GLY A 428 1.53 -18.42 7.43
C GLY A 428 1.55 -18.37 5.90
N GLY A 429 0.55 -19.00 5.28
CA GLY A 429 0.26 -18.86 3.86
C GLY A 429 -0.83 -19.81 3.39
N THR A 430 -1.42 -19.46 2.24
CA THR A 430 -2.47 -20.25 1.58
C THR A 430 -1.85 -21.39 0.78
N ILE A 431 -2.23 -22.62 1.09
CA ILE A 431 -1.69 -23.83 0.49
C ILE A 431 -2.79 -24.84 0.15
N ARG A 432 -2.51 -25.81 -0.71
CA ARG A 432 -3.39 -26.98 -0.84
C ARG A 432 -3.32 -27.87 0.40
N PRO A 433 -4.44 -28.43 0.89
CA PRO A 433 -4.42 -29.50 1.87
C PRO A 433 -3.55 -30.68 1.44
N GLY A 434 -2.73 -31.22 2.34
CA GLY A 434 -1.93 -32.40 2.08
C GLY A 434 -0.73 -32.58 2.99
N THR A 435 0.09 -33.57 2.64
CA THR A 435 1.35 -33.87 3.31
C THR A 435 2.52 -33.27 2.53
N TYR A 436 3.44 -32.63 3.25
CA TYR A 436 4.60 -31.93 2.74
C TYR A 436 5.85 -32.32 3.50
N GLU A 437 6.98 -32.45 2.79
CA GLU A 437 8.28 -32.50 3.43
C GLU A 437 8.68 -31.07 3.81
N LEU A 438 8.71 -30.79 5.11
CA LEU A 438 9.09 -29.49 5.63
C LEU A 438 10.61 -29.36 5.68
N ARG A 439 11.13 -28.28 5.10
CA ARG A 439 12.52 -27.84 5.21
C ARG A 439 12.61 -26.43 5.78
N SER A 440 13.78 -26.06 6.28
CA SER A 440 14.08 -24.70 6.72
C SER A 440 15.53 -24.36 6.34
N PRO A 441 15.78 -23.30 5.56
CA PRO A 441 17.11 -22.96 5.02
C PRO A 441 18.10 -22.36 6.04
N ASP A 442 17.78 -22.42 7.34
CA ASP A 442 18.61 -21.91 8.43
C ASP A 442 19.87 -22.77 8.65
N GLN A 443 21.05 -22.17 8.54
CA GLN A 443 22.34 -22.87 8.66
C GLN A 443 22.80 -23.04 10.12
N ASP A 444 22.38 -22.14 11.01
CA ASP A 444 22.81 -22.14 12.42
C ASP A 444 22.01 -23.17 13.22
N LEU A 445 20.72 -23.30 12.92
CA LEU A 445 19.78 -24.26 13.50
C LEU A 445 19.09 -25.10 12.40
N PRO A 446 19.83 -25.98 11.69
CA PRO A 446 19.28 -26.73 10.58
C PRO A 446 18.14 -27.66 11.04
N LEU A 447 17.07 -27.68 10.25
CA LEU A 447 16.01 -28.65 10.40
C LEU A 447 16.38 -29.93 9.65
N THR A 448 16.31 -31.07 10.33
CA THR A 448 16.23 -32.35 9.63
C THR A 448 14.87 -32.42 8.96
N PRO A 449 14.76 -32.60 7.62
CA PRO A 449 13.49 -32.61 6.93
C PRO A 449 12.48 -33.55 7.58
N VAL A 450 11.24 -33.10 7.73
CA VAL A 450 10.19 -33.82 8.43
C VAL A 450 8.88 -33.70 7.66
N ASP A 451 8.13 -34.80 7.55
CA ASP A 451 6.81 -34.77 6.95
C ASP A 451 5.80 -34.11 7.90
N ILE A 452 5.08 -33.12 7.40
CA ILE A 452 3.96 -32.49 8.09
C ILE A 452 2.70 -32.63 7.25
N THR A 453 1.55 -32.76 7.89
CA THR A 453 0.24 -32.78 7.23
C THR A 453 -0.54 -31.54 7.67
N LEU A 454 -1.03 -30.80 6.68
CA LEU A 454 -1.81 -29.58 6.83
C LEU A 454 -3.09 -29.79 6.03
N THR A 455 -4.23 -29.89 6.72
CA THR A 455 -5.51 -30.25 6.10
C THR A 455 -6.67 -29.37 6.52
N GLU A 456 -6.52 -28.62 7.63
CA GLU A 456 -7.57 -27.76 8.16
C GLU A 456 -7.24 -26.28 7.93
N ASP A 457 -8.28 -25.48 7.71
CA ASP A 457 -8.13 -24.03 7.56
C ASP A 457 -7.75 -23.34 8.89
N GLY A 458 -6.78 -22.43 8.83
CA GLY A 458 -6.17 -21.79 9.99
C GLY A 458 -5.25 -22.70 10.82
N GLU A 459 -4.89 -23.88 10.33
CA GLU A 459 -4.12 -24.87 11.09
C GLU A 459 -2.68 -24.40 11.35
N THR A 460 -2.22 -24.56 12.60
CA THR A 460 -0.84 -24.28 12.99
C THR A 460 -0.10 -25.55 13.36
N ARG A 461 1.04 -25.81 12.69
CA ARG A 461 1.95 -26.89 13.04
C ARG A 461 3.21 -26.36 13.71
N THR A 462 3.40 -26.77 14.96
CA THR A 462 4.61 -26.49 15.73
C THR A 462 5.59 -27.65 15.61
N VAL A 463 6.78 -27.36 15.09
CA VAL A 463 7.82 -28.34 14.81
C VAL A 463 8.96 -28.16 15.80
N PRO A 464 9.31 -29.20 16.59
CA PRO A 464 10.42 -29.10 17.53
C PRO A 464 11.74 -29.00 16.77
N LEU A 465 12.62 -28.14 17.28
CA LEU A 465 14.00 -28.01 16.81
C LEU A 465 14.95 -28.54 17.86
N ALA A 466 15.92 -29.33 17.41
CA ALA A 466 17.04 -29.71 18.24
C ALA A 466 17.96 -28.49 18.44
N ALA A 467 18.18 -28.10 19.69
CA ALA A 467 19.04 -26.97 20.03
C ALA A 467 19.58 -27.11 21.46
N GLY A 468 20.86 -26.79 21.65
CA GLY A 468 21.39 -26.45 22.96
C GLY A 468 21.52 -24.93 23.13
N PHE A 469 21.82 -24.49 24.34
CA PHE A 469 21.92 -23.09 24.73
C PHE A 469 23.32 -22.79 25.25
N LEU A 470 24.06 -21.98 24.51
CA LEU A 470 25.42 -21.60 24.88
C LEU A 470 25.43 -20.18 25.46
N THR A 471 25.98 -20.04 26.66
CA THR A 471 26.29 -18.73 27.26
C THR A 471 27.80 -18.60 27.39
N LEU A 472 28.38 -17.53 26.84
CA LEU A 472 29.80 -17.24 26.98
C LEU A 472 29.99 -16.09 27.96
N THR A 473 30.83 -16.28 28.98
CA THR A 473 31.11 -15.25 29.99
C THR A 473 32.60 -15.01 30.06
N TYR A 474 33.03 -13.75 30.10
CA TYR A 474 34.43 -13.40 30.34
C TYR A 474 34.68 -13.27 31.85
N GLY A 475 35.67 -14.02 32.36
CA GLY A 475 36.00 -14.09 33.79
C GLY A 475 37.47 -13.81 34.09
N GLY A 476 37.93 -14.20 35.28
CA GLY A 476 39.31 -14.01 35.72
C GLY A 476 39.67 -12.57 36.11
N ASP A 477 40.97 -12.28 36.20
CA ASP A 477 41.48 -11.00 36.71
C ASP A 477 41.35 -9.88 35.65
N PRO A 478 40.65 -8.76 35.94
CA PRO A 478 40.60 -7.57 35.09
C PRO A 478 41.98 -7.03 34.68
N ALA A 479 43.02 -7.27 35.48
CA ALA A 479 44.39 -6.90 35.16
C ALA A 479 44.91 -7.56 33.87
N ASN A 480 44.36 -8.72 33.48
CA ASN A 480 44.80 -9.46 32.31
C ASN A 480 44.14 -9.02 30.99
N TYR A 481 43.16 -8.12 31.04
CA TYR A 481 42.51 -7.56 29.86
C TYR A 481 43.27 -6.34 29.31
N VAL A 482 43.42 -6.28 27.99
CA VAL A 482 44.03 -5.17 27.24
C VAL A 482 43.00 -4.32 26.48
N GLY A 483 41.74 -4.76 26.46
CA GLY A 483 40.62 -4.07 25.82
C GLY A 483 39.27 -4.64 26.27
N ASN A 484 38.20 -4.19 25.62
CA ASN A 484 36.82 -4.59 25.99
C ASN A 484 36.47 -5.96 25.40
N ALA A 485 36.01 -6.87 26.26
CA ALA A 485 35.55 -8.20 25.90
C ALA A 485 34.05 -8.20 25.58
N ASP A 486 33.67 -7.62 24.43
CA ASP A 486 32.27 -7.39 24.05
C ASP A 486 31.67 -8.46 23.13
N ARG A 487 32.47 -9.45 22.71
CA ARG A 487 32.06 -10.53 21.83
C ARG A 487 32.97 -11.76 21.97
N ALA A 488 32.54 -12.88 21.46
CA ALA A 488 33.38 -14.03 21.14
C ALA A 488 32.88 -14.66 19.83
N PHE A 489 33.75 -15.33 19.11
CA PHE A 489 33.41 -16.00 17.86
C PHE A 489 33.18 -17.47 18.12
N LEU A 490 32.10 -18.00 17.57
CA LEU A 490 31.73 -19.39 17.63
C LEU A 490 31.90 -19.99 16.24
N GLU A 491 32.67 -21.06 16.11
CA GLU A 491 32.88 -21.78 14.87
C GLU A 491 32.32 -23.21 15.02
N SER A 492 31.43 -23.64 14.13
CA SER A 492 30.96 -25.02 14.14
C SER A 492 32.02 -25.92 13.52
N VAL A 493 32.50 -26.90 14.27
CA VAL A 493 33.53 -27.83 13.79
C VAL A 493 32.94 -28.80 12.77
N ASP A 494 31.71 -29.27 13.01
CA ASP A 494 31.06 -30.29 12.18
C ASP A 494 30.44 -29.72 10.90
N ARG A 495 29.92 -28.49 10.96
CA ARG A 495 29.20 -27.84 9.84
C ARG A 495 29.99 -26.75 9.14
N GLY A 496 31.08 -26.28 9.74
CA GLY A 496 31.76 -25.07 9.31
C GLY A 496 30.91 -23.81 9.55
N GLY A 497 31.47 -22.66 9.19
CA GLY A 497 30.84 -21.37 9.45
C GLY A 497 31.19 -20.80 10.83
N SER A 498 31.23 -19.47 10.90
CA SER A 498 31.52 -18.75 12.12
C SER A 498 30.53 -17.63 12.34
N SER A 499 29.99 -17.55 13.55
CA SER A 499 29.17 -16.45 14.04
C SER A 499 29.87 -15.77 15.21
N TYR A 500 29.42 -14.57 15.57
CA TYR A 500 29.83 -13.96 16.83
C TYR A 500 28.64 -13.91 17.78
N THR A 501 28.92 -14.02 19.07
CA THR A 501 27.93 -13.86 20.12
C THR A 501 28.36 -12.80 21.12
N ARG A 502 27.38 -12.20 21.79
CA ARG A 502 27.63 -11.29 22.90
C ARG A 502 27.82 -12.10 24.18
N PRO A 503 28.69 -11.64 25.09
CA PRO A 503 28.81 -12.25 26.40
C PRO A 503 27.48 -12.21 27.15
N ASP A 504 27.32 -13.17 28.07
CA ASP A 504 26.23 -13.24 29.04
C ASP A 504 24.82 -13.30 28.42
N THR A 505 24.75 -13.67 27.14
CA THR A 505 23.51 -13.92 26.40
C THR A 505 23.46 -15.40 26.01
N ALA A 506 22.43 -16.10 26.46
CA ALA A 506 22.19 -17.46 26.01
C ALA A 506 21.76 -17.44 24.54
N ILE A 507 22.48 -18.15 23.68
CA ILE A 507 22.14 -18.29 22.27
C ILE A 507 21.77 -19.74 21.94
N PRO A 508 20.69 -19.98 21.17
CA PRO A 508 20.39 -21.31 20.69
C PRO A 508 21.37 -21.70 19.58
N VAL A 509 21.92 -22.90 19.68
CA VAL A 509 22.87 -23.47 18.71
C VAL A 509 22.49 -24.91 18.45
N ALA A 510 22.60 -25.39 17.20
CA ALA A 510 22.26 -26.79 16.95
C ALA A 510 23.27 -27.74 17.63
N PRO A 511 22.86 -28.94 18.05
CA PRO A 511 23.75 -29.87 18.72
C PRO A 511 25.00 -30.20 17.88
N GLY A 512 26.16 -30.30 18.54
CA GLY A 512 27.43 -30.58 17.88
C GLY A 512 28.64 -29.99 18.61
N THR A 513 29.79 -30.06 17.94
CA THR A 513 31.06 -29.54 18.46
C THR A 513 31.36 -28.14 17.92
N TYR A 514 31.84 -27.29 18.81
CA TYR A 514 32.10 -25.87 18.56
C TYR A 514 33.47 -25.47 19.07
N ARG A 515 34.17 -24.64 18.30
CA ARG A 515 35.35 -23.91 18.72
C ARG A 515 34.98 -22.47 19.06
N ILE A 516 35.18 -22.10 20.31
CA ILE A 516 35.03 -20.74 20.80
C ILE A 516 36.39 -20.05 20.62
N ASN A 517 36.40 -19.00 19.81
CA ASN A 517 37.53 -18.12 19.59
C ASN A 517 37.24 -16.79 20.29
N PRO A 518 37.83 -16.55 21.48
CA PRO A 518 37.64 -15.29 22.21
C PRO A 518 38.08 -14.08 21.38
N TYR A 519 37.51 -12.92 21.71
CA TYR A 519 37.84 -11.68 21.03
C TYR A 519 39.26 -11.25 21.35
N ASP A 520 40.14 -11.45 20.38
CA ASP A 520 41.58 -11.23 20.49
C ASP A 520 41.99 -9.77 20.75
N ARG A 521 41.07 -8.80 20.64
CA ARG A 521 41.31 -7.41 21.05
C ARG A 521 41.07 -7.16 22.54
N ALA A 522 40.40 -8.08 23.24
CA ALA A 522 40.13 -7.95 24.65
C ALA A 522 41.30 -8.42 25.52
N GLY A 523 42.12 -9.34 25.02
CA GLY A 523 43.09 -10.08 25.80
C GLY A 523 43.77 -11.18 24.99
N HIS A 524 44.62 -11.93 25.66
CA HIS A 524 45.18 -13.17 25.12
C HIS A 524 44.44 -14.35 25.74
N PHE A 525 43.93 -15.24 24.90
CA PHE A 525 43.10 -16.36 25.31
C PHE A 525 43.49 -17.61 24.53
N ASP A 526 43.21 -18.79 25.09
CA ASP A 526 43.18 -20.02 24.32
C ASP A 526 41.79 -20.22 23.69
N PRO A 527 41.70 -20.80 22.48
CA PRO A 527 40.44 -21.28 21.97
C PRO A 527 39.91 -22.40 22.87
N ILE A 528 38.58 -22.47 23.02
CA ILE A 528 37.91 -23.47 23.85
C ILE A 528 37.03 -24.33 22.95
N ASP A 529 37.28 -25.63 22.91
CA ASP A 529 36.43 -26.57 22.20
C ASP A 529 35.36 -27.12 23.16
N VAL A 530 34.09 -27.05 22.75
CA VAL A 530 32.95 -27.55 23.53
C VAL A 530 32.05 -28.42 22.66
N THR A 531 31.34 -29.35 23.28
CA THR A 531 30.27 -30.11 22.61
C THR A 531 28.98 -29.83 23.36
N ILE A 532 27.92 -29.58 22.61
CA ILE A 532 26.62 -29.20 23.15
C ILE A 532 25.59 -30.21 22.64
N ALA A 533 24.86 -30.83 23.57
CA ALA A 533 23.77 -31.75 23.28
C ALA A 533 22.41 -31.01 23.11
N ASP A 534 21.43 -31.74 22.58
CA ASP A 534 20.06 -31.22 22.46
C ASP A 534 19.44 -30.94 23.85
N GLY A 535 18.86 -29.75 24.00
CA GLY A 535 18.30 -29.23 25.25
C GLY A 535 19.33 -28.86 26.33
N GLU A 536 20.63 -29.06 26.09
CA GLU A 536 21.67 -28.73 27.06
C GLU A 536 21.86 -27.22 27.18
N ALA A 537 21.93 -26.69 28.40
CA ALA A 537 22.36 -25.32 28.67
C ALA A 537 23.79 -25.34 29.21
N LEU A 538 24.74 -24.80 28.44
CA LEU A 538 26.15 -24.76 28.78
C LEU A 538 26.63 -23.32 28.95
N THR A 539 27.25 -23.03 30.08
CA THR A 539 27.96 -21.76 30.32
C THR A 539 29.46 -22.00 30.27
N VAL A 540 30.16 -21.25 29.42
CA VAL A 540 31.62 -21.32 29.28
C VAL A 540 32.23 -20.03 29.78
N THR A 541 33.07 -20.14 30.80
CA THR A 541 33.87 -19.01 31.28
C THR A 541 35.19 -18.94 30.50
N ILE A 542 35.39 -17.83 29.79
CA ILE A 542 36.60 -17.51 29.04
C ILE A 542 37.52 -16.72 29.96
N GLU A 543 38.68 -17.29 30.28
CA GLU A 543 39.67 -16.67 31.15
C GLU A 543 40.84 -16.09 30.35
N PRO A 544 41.23 -14.81 30.59
CA PRO A 544 42.38 -14.21 29.95
C PRO A 544 43.68 -14.77 30.53
N LYS A 545 44.66 -14.99 29.66
CA LYS A 545 46.04 -15.26 30.06
C LYS A 545 46.69 -14.00 30.63
N PRO A 546 47.62 -14.15 31.61
CA PRO A 546 48.33 -13.00 32.16
C PRO A 546 49.12 -12.23 31.10
N VAL A 547 49.08 -10.91 31.21
CA VAL A 547 49.81 -9.97 30.33
C VAL A 547 50.94 -9.30 31.11
N GLY A 548 51.92 -8.72 30.41
CA GLY A 548 52.94 -7.88 31.04
C GLY A 548 52.63 -6.40 30.87
N GLU A 549 53.37 -5.56 31.58
CA GLU A 549 53.29 -4.11 31.46
C GLU A 549 54.61 -3.53 30.95
N LEU A 550 54.51 -2.51 30.09
CA LEU A 550 55.64 -1.72 29.62
C LEU A 550 55.43 -0.25 30.00
N VAL A 551 56.35 0.32 30.76
CA VAL A 551 56.44 1.75 31.02
C VAL A 551 57.59 2.31 30.18
N ILE A 552 57.31 3.33 29.38
CA ILE A 552 58.34 4.00 28.58
C ILE A 552 58.56 5.39 29.16
N ASN A 553 59.81 5.71 29.46
CA ASN A 553 60.22 7.03 29.94
C ASN A 553 61.21 7.64 28.95
N TYR A 554 61.29 8.96 28.98
CA TYR A 554 62.39 9.70 28.37
C TYR A 554 63.27 10.24 29.49
N ALA A 555 64.58 10.15 29.33
CA ALA A 555 65.50 10.73 30.31
C ALA A 555 65.34 12.26 30.34
N PRO A 556 65.52 12.94 31.49
CA PRO A 556 65.49 14.40 31.52
C PRO A 556 66.58 14.99 30.61
N SER A 557 66.22 15.95 29.76
CA SER A 557 67.15 16.68 28.91
C SER A 557 66.58 18.04 28.55
N ASP A 558 67.40 19.09 28.65
CA ASP A 558 67.06 20.44 28.18
C ASP A 558 67.24 20.58 26.65
N ALA A 559 67.79 19.54 25.99
CA ALA A 559 68.08 19.55 24.56
C ALA A 559 66.91 19.05 23.68
N TYR A 560 65.75 18.74 24.26
CA TYR A 560 64.59 18.29 23.49
C TYR A 560 64.01 19.43 22.64
N PRO A 561 63.89 19.25 21.30
CA PRO A 561 63.21 20.25 20.45
C PRO A 561 61.73 20.42 20.80
N VAL A 562 61.09 19.33 21.22
CA VAL A 562 59.71 19.26 21.71
C VAL A 562 59.67 18.26 22.84
N THR A 563 58.94 18.55 23.92
CA THR A 563 58.73 17.61 25.03
C THR A 563 58.18 16.29 24.50
N PRO A 564 58.85 15.15 24.74
CA PRO A 564 58.34 13.85 24.31
C PRO A 564 57.00 13.53 25.00
N ASP A 565 55.94 13.36 24.21
CA ASP A 565 54.58 13.07 24.70
C ASP A 565 54.08 11.67 24.31
N ARG A 566 54.87 10.93 23.52
CA ARG A 566 54.53 9.59 23.03
C ARG A 566 55.78 8.79 22.69
N ALA A 567 55.64 7.47 22.59
CA ALA A 567 56.66 6.55 22.07
C ALA A 567 55.96 5.48 21.23
N SER A 568 56.66 4.90 20.24
CA SER A 568 56.10 3.81 19.44
C SER A 568 56.62 2.47 19.92
N VAL A 569 55.74 1.46 19.91
CA VAL A 569 56.03 0.07 20.25
C VAL A 569 55.66 -0.79 19.06
N THR A 570 56.61 -1.58 18.58
CA THR A 570 56.44 -2.52 17.46
C THR A 570 56.78 -3.93 17.91
N ALA A 571 55.97 -4.92 17.55
CA ALA A 571 56.21 -6.31 17.92
C ALA A 571 57.28 -6.88 17.00
N LEU A 572 58.19 -7.66 17.58
CA LEU A 572 59.27 -8.29 16.83
C LEU A 572 58.95 -9.74 16.45
N GLU A 573 57.92 -10.36 17.06
CA GLU A 573 57.67 -11.80 16.96
C GLU A 573 56.18 -12.15 16.85
N GLY A 574 55.50 -11.73 15.78
CA GLY A 574 54.13 -12.17 15.49
C GLY A 574 53.06 -11.77 16.54
N GLN A 575 53.45 -11.14 17.65
CA GLN A 575 52.51 -10.63 18.64
C GLN A 575 51.73 -9.47 18.03
N ARG A 576 50.44 -9.45 18.32
CA ARG A 576 49.58 -8.34 17.95
C ARG A 576 49.80 -7.16 18.90
N ILE A 577 49.76 -5.94 18.35
CA ILE A 577 49.79 -4.70 19.12
C ILE A 577 48.49 -3.94 18.93
N ILE A 578 47.83 -3.63 20.04
CA ILE A 578 46.64 -2.78 20.06
C ILE A 578 47.11 -1.34 20.27
N GLY A 579 47.03 -0.53 19.21
CA GLY A 579 47.42 0.89 19.18
C GLY A 579 48.92 1.14 19.39
N GLY A 580 49.74 1.20 18.36
CA GLY A 580 51.22 1.21 18.45
C GLY A 580 51.90 2.36 19.20
N ILE A 581 51.15 3.26 19.84
CA ILE A 581 51.66 4.44 20.53
C ILE A 581 51.44 4.28 22.04
N SER A 582 52.44 4.63 22.84
CA SER A 582 52.41 4.64 24.31
C SER A 582 52.65 6.06 24.82
N THR A 583 51.93 6.46 25.87
CA THR A 583 52.19 7.71 26.60
C THR A 583 53.37 7.51 27.55
N PRO A 584 54.32 8.45 27.65
CA PRO A 584 55.44 8.34 28.58
C PRO A 584 54.97 8.28 30.03
N GLY A 585 55.58 7.40 30.83
CA GLY A 585 55.26 7.22 32.25
C GLY A 585 53.97 6.41 32.53
N GLU A 586 53.09 6.21 31.54
CA GLU A 586 51.89 5.41 31.72
C GLU A 586 52.18 3.91 31.45
N PRO A 587 51.80 3.00 32.35
CA PRO A 587 51.95 1.57 32.14
C PRO A 587 51.01 1.13 31.01
N ARG A 588 51.59 0.44 30.04
CA ARG A 588 50.86 -0.14 28.92
C ARG A 588 50.89 -1.66 28.99
N LYS A 589 49.71 -2.29 28.95
CA LYS A 589 49.61 -3.74 28.89
C LYS A 589 49.98 -4.26 27.50
N LEU A 590 50.81 -5.29 27.46
CA LEU A 590 51.25 -5.95 26.24
C LEU A 590 51.24 -7.46 26.42
N LEU A 591 51.06 -8.18 25.32
CA LEU A 591 51.19 -9.63 25.32
C LEU A 591 52.64 -10.02 25.65
N PRO A 592 52.88 -11.17 26.29
CA PRO A 592 54.24 -11.66 26.48
C PRO A 592 54.95 -11.85 25.13
N GLY A 593 56.19 -11.35 25.00
CA GLY A 593 56.89 -11.33 23.72
C GLY A 593 57.99 -10.30 23.61
N ARG A 594 58.62 -10.22 22.43
CA ARG A 594 59.67 -9.23 22.13
C ARG A 594 59.12 -8.04 21.37
N TYR A 595 59.54 -6.85 21.81
CA TYR A 595 59.07 -5.57 21.29
C TYR A 595 60.24 -4.64 21.06
N ARG A 596 60.11 -3.76 20.05
CA ARG A 596 60.99 -2.63 19.82
C ARG A 596 60.29 -1.35 20.21
N VAL A 597 60.93 -0.60 21.11
CA VAL A 597 60.53 0.72 21.53
C VAL A 597 61.34 1.75 20.75
N THR A 598 60.65 2.69 20.12
CA THR A 598 61.27 3.81 19.40
C THR A 598 60.75 5.13 19.93
N GLY A 599 61.65 6.09 20.13
CA GLY A 599 61.29 7.44 20.53
C GLY A 599 60.46 8.17 19.47
N TRP A 600 59.79 9.24 19.89
CA TRP A 600 59.01 10.07 18.99
C TRP A 600 59.92 10.97 18.19
N ARG A 601 59.86 10.85 16.86
CA ARG A 601 60.83 11.46 15.94
C ARG A 601 60.92 12.98 16.04
N THR A 602 59.84 13.68 16.42
CA THR A 602 59.87 15.14 16.57
C THR A 602 60.47 15.59 17.90
N ALA A 603 60.61 14.69 18.87
CA ALA A 603 61.22 14.99 20.17
C ALA A 603 62.75 14.75 20.17
N GLY A 604 63.30 14.21 19.08
CA GLY A 604 64.73 13.93 18.95
C GLY A 604 65.00 12.56 18.31
N ASP A 605 66.28 12.26 18.13
CA ASP A 605 66.74 10.94 17.72
C ASP A 605 67.08 10.08 18.94
N PHE A 606 66.45 8.91 19.01
CA PHE A 606 66.55 7.99 20.13
C PHE A 606 66.90 6.61 19.58
N PRO A 607 68.04 6.02 19.98
CA PRO A 607 68.38 4.66 19.61
C PRO A 607 67.24 3.70 20.01
N PRO A 608 66.68 2.90 19.07
CA PRO A 608 65.66 1.92 19.39
C PRO A 608 66.14 0.94 20.45
N GLN A 609 65.25 0.59 21.39
CA GLN A 609 65.53 -0.42 22.41
C GLN A 609 64.60 -1.61 22.25
N ASP A 610 65.17 -2.82 22.24
CA ASP A 610 64.39 -4.05 22.25
C ASP A 610 64.14 -4.47 23.71
N VAL A 611 62.90 -4.82 24.03
CA VAL A 611 62.46 -5.26 25.37
C VAL A 611 61.70 -6.58 25.24
N THR A 612 61.88 -7.46 26.24
CA THR A 612 61.08 -8.68 26.36
C THR A 612 60.06 -8.46 27.47
N ILE A 613 58.78 -8.63 27.14
CA ILE A 613 57.66 -8.55 28.07
C ILE A 613 57.34 -9.96 28.57
N THR A 614 57.36 -10.12 29.89
CA THR A 614 56.97 -11.35 30.58
C THR A 614 55.59 -11.17 31.20
N ALA A 615 54.80 -12.24 31.23
CA ALA A 615 53.49 -12.24 31.86
C ALA A 615 53.58 -11.89 33.36
N GLY A 616 52.73 -10.96 33.82
CA GLY A 616 52.68 -10.50 35.21
C GLY A 616 53.82 -9.57 35.65
N GLU A 617 54.78 -9.27 34.77
CA GLU A 617 55.90 -8.39 35.08
C GLU A 617 55.73 -7.00 34.46
N ARG A 618 56.21 -5.98 35.18
CA ARG A 618 56.37 -4.62 34.65
C ARG A 618 57.80 -4.39 34.22
N GLN A 619 57.97 -4.03 32.96
CA GLN A 619 59.24 -3.64 32.37
C GLN A 619 59.27 -2.12 32.16
N THR A 620 60.42 -1.51 32.40
CA THR A 620 60.61 -0.07 32.21
C THR A 620 61.74 0.18 31.22
N VAL A 621 61.46 0.96 30.18
CA VAL A 621 62.43 1.37 29.17
C VAL A 621 62.62 2.88 29.28
N THR A 622 63.86 3.33 29.43
CA THR A 622 64.19 4.76 29.41
C THR A 622 64.97 5.08 28.15
N LEU A 623 64.34 5.86 27.27
CA LEU A 623 64.95 6.35 26.04
C LEU A 623 65.86 7.54 26.34
N GLN A 624 67.07 7.48 25.83
CA GLN A 624 68.10 8.52 25.97
C GLN A 624 68.26 9.21 24.61
N LEU A 625 68.34 10.54 24.63
CA LEU A 625 68.61 11.33 23.42
C LEU A 625 70.02 10.99 22.90
N SER A 626 70.17 10.80 21.59
CA SER A 626 71.49 10.58 20.98
C SER A 626 72.40 11.79 21.22
N SER A 627 73.67 11.54 21.58
CA SER A 627 74.67 12.59 21.82
C SER A 627 75.17 13.29 20.55
N GLU A 628 74.66 12.90 19.36
CA GLU A 628 75.03 13.44 18.06
C GLU A 628 74.05 14.53 17.53
N GLN A 629 73.14 15.05 18.36
CA GLN A 629 72.21 16.13 18.01
C GLN A 629 72.73 17.53 18.34
#